data_AF-A0A353VY54-F1
#
_entry.id   AF-A0A353VY54-F1
#
_cell.length_a   1.000
_cell.length_b   1.000
_cell.length_c   1.000
_cell.angle_alpha   90.00
_cell.angle_beta   90.00
_cell.angle_gamma   90.00
#
_symmetry.space_group_name_H-M   'P 1'
#
loop_
_entity.id
_entity.type
_entity.pdbx_description
1 polymer ?
#
loop_
_entity_poly.entity_id
_entity_poly.type
_entity_poly.pdbx_seq_one_letter_code
_entity_poly.pdbx_strand_id
1 'polypeptide(L)'
;NTGIIFIGTALASWMGTTGAAMLLIRPLIRANKERKSKVHVIVFFIFLVANIGGSLTPLGDPPLFLGFLKGVNFFWTTSAMMVPMLFMVFSLLIIFFIFDSYLYKKENIKKVETDIKISIEGSFNLLLLLGVIGSVLLSGFWRPHIEFELFYVHVELQNVIRDILLLSLTFASWKLTSSKIREANEYTWFPIVEVAKLFAGIFVTIIPAIAILKAGTSGALGVVINSVSNQTGPINYMYFWATGILSSFLDNAPTYLV
;
A
#
# COMPACT_ATOMS: atom_id res chain seq x y z
N ASN A 1 2.35 21.63 -0.62
CA ASN A 1 2.96 20.28 -0.43
C ASN A 1 2.36 19.52 0.74
N THR A 2 2.45 20.03 1.97
CA THR A 2 1.98 19.30 3.17
C THR A 2 0.52 18.85 3.06
N GLY A 3 -0.37 19.72 2.59
CA GLY A 3 -1.78 19.35 2.37
C GLY A 3 -1.97 18.23 1.34
N ILE A 4 -1.24 18.26 0.22
CA ILE A 4 -1.30 17.22 -0.81
C ILE A 4 -0.82 15.87 -0.24
N ILE A 5 0.29 15.88 0.50
CA ILE A 5 0.84 14.67 1.12
C ILE A 5 -0.12 14.12 2.20
N PHE A 6 -0.71 14.99 3.03
CA PHE A 6 -1.70 14.59 4.03
C PHE A 6 -2.93 13.94 3.40
N ILE A 7 -3.49 14.57 2.36
CA ILE A 7 -4.61 14.02 1.60
C ILE A 7 -4.23 12.66 1.02
N GLY A 8 -3.05 12.53 0.41
CA GLY A 8 -2.57 11.26 -0.13
C GLY A 8 -2.42 10.18 0.92
N THR A 9 -1.92 10.53 2.09
CA THR A 9 -1.75 9.60 3.22
C THR A 9 -3.11 9.08 3.69
N ALA A 10 -4.11 9.95 3.78
CA ALA A 10 -5.48 9.56 4.15
C ALA A 10 -6.14 8.67 3.07
N LEU A 11 -5.93 9.01 1.79
CA LEU A 11 -6.48 8.24 0.67
C LEU A 11 -5.83 6.86 0.54
N ALA A 12 -4.54 6.71 0.87
CA ALA A 12 -3.79 5.45 0.73
C ALA A 12 -4.44 4.26 1.47
N SER A 13 -5.00 4.49 2.66
CA SER A 13 -5.69 3.44 3.42
C SER A 13 -7.02 3.00 2.79
N TRP A 14 -7.55 3.76 1.83
CA TRP A 14 -8.86 3.51 1.22
C TRP A 14 -8.73 2.96 -0.19
N MET A 15 -7.80 3.50 -0.98
CA MET A 15 -7.59 3.15 -2.39
C MET A 15 -6.30 2.39 -2.67
N GLY A 16 -5.52 2.07 -1.63
CA GLY A 16 -4.19 1.49 -1.74
C GLY A 16 -3.09 2.55 -1.88
N THR A 17 -1.91 2.25 -1.34
CA THR A 17 -0.70 3.09 -1.45
C THR A 17 -0.34 3.36 -2.91
N THR A 18 -0.39 2.34 -3.76
CA THR A 18 -0.09 2.44 -5.18
C THR A 18 -1.08 3.37 -5.89
N GLY A 19 -2.39 3.24 -5.61
CA GLY A 19 -3.43 4.07 -6.21
C GLY A 19 -3.31 5.54 -5.80
N ALA A 20 -3.17 5.79 -4.50
CA ALA A 20 -2.99 7.15 -3.96
C ALA A 20 -1.68 7.80 -4.46
N ALA A 21 -0.60 7.02 -4.53
CA ALA A 21 0.68 7.49 -5.04
C ALA A 21 0.58 7.89 -6.52
N MET A 22 0.00 7.04 -7.38
CA MET A 22 -0.18 7.34 -8.80
C MET A 22 -1.07 8.56 -9.04
N LEU A 23 -2.12 8.75 -8.22
CA LEU A 23 -3.02 9.90 -8.30
C LEU A 23 -2.28 11.22 -8.03
N LEU A 24 -1.41 11.25 -7.03
CA LEU A 24 -0.90 12.51 -6.46
C LEU A 24 0.55 12.83 -6.82
N ILE A 25 1.37 11.84 -7.20
CA ILE A 25 2.79 12.07 -7.48
C ILE A 25 3.00 13.05 -8.63
N ARG A 26 2.21 12.94 -9.70
CA ARG A 26 2.34 13.81 -10.88
C ARG A 26 1.88 15.24 -10.60
N PRO A 27 0.70 15.49 -10.00
CA PRO A 27 0.36 16.82 -9.51
C PRO A 27 1.42 17.41 -8.59
N LEU A 28 1.98 16.61 -7.68
CA LEU A 28 3.01 17.07 -6.74
C LEU A 28 4.30 17.47 -7.45
N ILE A 29 4.78 16.66 -8.41
CA ILE A 29 5.97 16.99 -9.21
C ILE A 29 5.72 18.26 -10.03
N ARG A 30 4.55 18.37 -10.67
CA ARG A 30 4.18 19.54 -11.49
C ARG A 30 4.13 20.82 -10.64
N ALA A 31 3.54 20.75 -9.43
CA ALA A 31 3.47 21.87 -8.50
C ALA A 31 4.85 22.32 -7.98
N ASN A 32 5.85 21.43 -7.99
CA ASN A 32 7.22 21.72 -7.53
C ASN A 32 8.23 21.81 -8.69
N LYS A 33 7.78 21.95 -9.95
CA LYS A 33 8.66 21.94 -11.13
C LYS A 33 9.73 23.03 -11.08
N GLU A 34 9.32 24.24 -10.69
CA GLU A 34 10.17 25.45 -10.59
C GLU A 34 11.07 25.48 -9.34
N ARG A 35 10.96 24.50 -8.45
CA ARG A 35 11.77 24.44 -7.22
C ARG A 35 13.12 23.79 -7.47
N LYS A 36 14.13 24.30 -6.76
CA LYS A 36 15.50 23.74 -6.77
C LYS A 36 15.59 22.51 -5.86
N SER A 37 15.15 22.62 -4.60
CA SER A 37 15.14 21.52 -3.64
C SER A 37 13.76 20.86 -3.64
N LYS A 38 13.67 19.70 -4.28
CA LYS A 38 12.42 18.92 -4.39
C LYS A 38 12.56 17.45 -4.01
N VAL A 39 13.80 16.98 -3.77
CA VAL A 39 14.07 15.58 -3.42
C VAL A 39 13.36 15.18 -2.13
N HIS A 40 13.41 16.02 -1.09
CA HIS A 40 12.72 15.74 0.17
C HIS A 40 11.21 15.65 0.00
N VAL A 41 10.61 16.45 -0.89
CA VAL A 41 9.16 16.36 -1.19
C VAL A 41 8.80 14.95 -1.68
N ILE A 42 9.63 14.36 -2.55
CA ILE A 42 9.41 13.00 -3.06
C ILE A 42 9.71 11.95 -1.99
N VAL A 43 10.77 12.11 -1.21
CA VAL A 43 11.11 11.17 -0.11
C VAL A 43 10.00 11.11 0.93
N PHE A 44 9.51 12.26 1.41
CA PHE A 44 8.41 12.29 2.38
C PHE A 44 7.10 11.82 1.76
N PHE A 45 6.87 12.05 0.47
CA PHE A 45 5.73 11.45 -0.23
C PHE A 45 5.79 9.92 -0.22
N ILE A 46 6.97 9.33 -0.46
CA ILE A 46 7.14 7.87 -0.39
C ILE A 46 6.85 7.36 1.02
N PHE A 47 7.44 7.98 2.06
CA PHE A 47 7.23 7.54 3.45
C PHE A 47 5.77 7.65 3.89
N LEU A 48 5.11 8.77 3.58
CA LEU A 48 3.77 9.05 4.09
C LEU A 48 2.67 8.43 3.20
N VAL A 49 2.71 8.64 1.89
CA VAL A 49 1.65 8.22 0.96
C VAL A 49 1.86 6.80 0.48
N ALA A 50 3.08 6.46 0.06
CA ALA A 50 3.35 5.18 -0.58
C ALA A 50 3.69 4.04 0.42
N ASN A 51 3.83 4.36 1.71
CA ASN A 51 4.18 3.38 2.75
C ASN A 51 3.22 3.48 3.95
N ILE A 52 3.45 4.38 4.90
CA ILE A 52 2.71 4.46 6.18
C ILE A 52 1.19 4.59 5.96
N GLY A 53 0.78 5.34 4.93
CA GLY A 53 -0.61 5.57 4.57
C GLY A 53 -1.42 4.31 4.26
N GLY A 54 -0.78 3.18 3.91
CA GLY A 54 -1.46 1.91 3.63
C GLY A 54 -1.75 1.04 4.85
N SER A 55 -1.30 1.43 6.05
CA SER A 55 -1.23 0.51 7.20
C SER A 55 -2.57 0.21 7.89
N LEU A 56 -3.66 0.91 7.56
CA LEU A 56 -4.92 0.78 8.32
C LEU A 56 -5.84 -0.33 7.81
N THR A 57 -5.83 -0.66 6.52
CA THR A 57 -6.80 -1.63 5.95
C THR A 57 -6.10 -2.66 5.07
N PRO A 58 -6.70 -3.86 4.90
CA PRO A 58 -6.23 -4.85 3.94
C PRO A 58 -6.20 -4.37 2.48
N LEU A 59 -6.87 -3.25 2.16
CA LEU A 59 -6.84 -2.62 0.83
C LEU A 59 -5.62 -1.72 0.63
N GLY A 60 -5.05 -1.23 1.74
CA GLY A 60 -3.97 -0.26 1.72
C GLY A 60 -2.68 -0.83 1.14
N ASP A 61 -2.39 -2.11 1.41
CA ASP A 61 -1.12 -2.73 1.07
C ASP A 61 -1.24 -4.26 0.84
N PRO A 62 -0.58 -4.85 -0.17
CA PRO A 62 -0.70 -6.28 -0.50
C PRO A 62 -0.35 -7.25 0.65
N PRO A 63 0.67 -6.99 1.49
CA PRO A 63 0.90 -7.75 2.72
C PRO A 63 -0.34 -7.86 3.62
N LEU A 64 -1.01 -6.73 3.90
CA LEU A 64 -2.21 -6.72 4.76
C LEU A 64 -3.38 -7.47 4.09
N PHE A 65 -3.49 -7.37 2.76
CA PHE A 65 -4.45 -8.16 1.99
C PHE A 65 -4.22 -9.66 2.15
N LEU A 66 -2.96 -10.11 2.05
CA LEU A 66 -2.61 -11.52 2.27
C LEU A 66 -3.00 -11.98 3.69
N GLY A 67 -2.79 -11.13 4.70
CA GLY A 67 -3.21 -11.45 6.07
C GLY A 67 -4.72 -11.60 6.22
N PHE A 68 -5.49 -10.75 5.54
CA PHE A 68 -6.94 -10.88 5.48
C PHE A 68 -7.39 -12.18 4.79
N LEU A 69 -6.76 -12.57 3.69
CA LEU A 69 -7.01 -13.87 3.04
C LEU A 69 -6.67 -15.07 3.94
N LYS A 70 -5.74 -14.89 4.89
CA LYS A 70 -5.39 -15.89 5.91
C LYS A 70 -6.32 -15.86 7.13
N GLY A 71 -7.40 -15.07 7.09
CA GLY A 71 -8.46 -15.08 8.10
C GLY A 71 -8.41 -13.94 9.11
N VAL A 72 -7.48 -12.98 8.98
CA VAL A 72 -7.42 -11.80 9.85
C VAL A 72 -8.62 -10.89 9.57
N ASN A 73 -9.27 -10.41 10.63
CA ASN A 73 -10.44 -9.53 10.50
C ASN A 73 -10.07 -8.20 9.82
N PHE A 74 -10.95 -7.71 8.95
CA PHE A 74 -10.71 -6.48 8.16
C PHE A 74 -10.35 -5.26 9.01
N PHE A 75 -11.03 -5.06 10.15
CA PHE A 75 -10.82 -3.89 11.02
C PHE A 75 -9.73 -4.09 12.07
N TRP A 76 -9.13 -5.28 12.18
CA TRP A 76 -8.12 -5.56 13.20
C TRP A 76 -6.89 -4.67 13.01
N THR A 77 -6.41 -4.53 11.78
CA THR A 77 -5.27 -3.66 11.43
C THR A 77 -5.56 -2.20 11.78
N THR A 78 -6.78 -1.73 11.51
CA THR A 78 -7.20 -0.37 11.87
C THR A 78 -7.13 -0.18 13.38
N SER A 79 -7.72 -1.10 14.16
CA SER A 79 -7.70 -1.00 15.62
C SER A 79 -6.29 -1.07 16.20
N ALA A 80 -5.42 -1.92 15.66
CA ALA A 80 -4.07 -2.10 16.16
C ALA A 80 -3.12 -0.95 15.75
N MET A 81 -3.20 -0.49 14.50
CA MET A 81 -2.21 0.40 13.88
C MET A 81 -2.63 1.87 13.85
N MET A 82 -3.90 2.22 14.11
CA MET A 82 -4.36 3.62 13.99
C MET A 82 -3.55 4.59 14.85
N VAL A 83 -3.30 4.27 16.13
CA VAL A 83 -2.55 5.17 17.02
C VAL A 83 -1.08 5.29 16.59
N PRO A 84 -0.32 4.19 16.37
CA PRO A 84 1.03 4.27 15.83
C PRO A 84 1.14 5.00 14.49
N MET A 85 0.20 4.75 13.58
CA MET A 85 0.13 5.38 12.26
C MET A 85 -0.05 6.88 12.38
N LEU A 86 -1.01 7.35 13.17
CA LEU A 86 -1.24 8.78 13.40
C LEU A 86 -0.01 9.45 14.02
N PHE A 87 0.60 8.83 15.03
CA PHE A 87 1.82 9.35 15.64
C PHE A 87 2.93 9.56 14.60
N MET A 88 3.19 8.55 13.76
CA MET A 88 4.22 8.64 12.70
C MET A 88 3.86 9.65 11.62
N VAL A 89 2.61 9.67 11.15
CA VAL A 89 2.13 10.59 10.13
C VAL A 89 2.27 12.04 10.59
N PHE A 90 1.79 12.38 11.78
CA PHE A 90 1.89 13.74 12.30
C PHE A 90 3.35 14.15 12.55
N SER A 91 4.16 13.26 13.12
CA SER A 91 5.58 13.53 13.37
C SER A 91 6.33 13.84 12.07
N LEU A 92 6.17 12.99 11.05
CA LEU A 92 6.81 13.18 9.75
C LEU A 92 6.25 14.38 8.98
N LEU A 93 4.95 14.66 9.07
CA LEU A 93 4.37 15.85 8.46
C LEU A 93 4.87 17.15 9.08
N ILE A 94 5.07 17.19 10.40
CA ILE A 94 5.65 18.35 11.10
C ILE A 94 7.10 18.54 10.65
N ILE A 95 7.91 17.48 10.66
CA ILE A 95 9.31 17.53 10.19
C ILE A 95 9.35 17.99 8.73
N PHE A 96 8.51 17.40 7.88
CA PHE A 96 8.39 17.79 6.48
C PHE A 96 8.03 19.26 6.33
N PHE A 97 7.03 19.75 7.06
CA PHE A 97 6.57 21.13 6.97
C PHE A 97 7.69 22.11 7.36
N ILE A 98 8.41 21.84 8.46
CA ILE A 98 9.52 22.68 8.91
C ILE A 98 10.63 22.68 7.86
N PHE A 99 11.04 21.49 7.39
CA PHE A 99 12.15 21.35 6.44
C PHE A 99 11.82 21.92 5.07
N ASP A 100 10.62 21.66 4.54
CA ASP A 100 10.14 22.19 3.26
C ASP A 100 10.03 23.71 3.30
N SER A 101 9.50 24.26 4.40
CA SER A 101 9.39 25.71 4.59
C SER A 101 10.76 26.39 4.67
N TYR A 102 11.74 25.76 5.34
CA TYR A 102 13.10 26.27 5.44
C TYR A 102 13.77 26.34 4.06
N LEU A 103 13.69 25.27 3.27
CA LEU A 103 14.25 25.24 1.92
C LEU A 103 13.52 26.19 0.97
N TYR A 104 12.18 26.24 1.04
CA TYR A 104 11.38 27.15 0.22
C TYR A 104 11.76 28.62 0.43
N LYS A 105 11.96 29.04 1.68
CA LYS A 105 12.38 30.41 2.01
C LYS A 105 13.76 30.78 1.42
N LYS A 106 14.66 29.81 1.27
CA LYS A 106 15.99 30.03 0.66
C LYS A 106 15.95 30.15 -0.86
N GLU A 107 14.89 29.67 -1.51
CA GLU A 107 14.84 29.52 -2.96
C GLU A 107 14.42 30.81 -3.69
N ASN A 108 14.01 31.87 -2.98
CA ASN A 108 13.60 33.17 -3.53
C ASN A 108 12.72 33.05 -4.81
N ILE A 109 11.79 32.11 -4.78
CA ILE A 109 10.92 31.81 -5.93
C ILE A 109 9.92 32.95 -6.07
N LYS A 110 9.90 33.61 -7.24
CA LYS A 110 8.85 34.56 -7.58
C LYS A 110 7.52 33.83 -7.62
N LYS A 111 6.56 34.29 -6.82
CA LYS A 111 5.20 33.76 -6.81
C LYS A 111 4.59 34.05 -8.17
N VAL A 112 4.49 33.03 -9.02
CA VAL A 112 3.72 33.15 -10.26
C VAL A 112 2.25 32.98 -9.85
N GLU A 113 1.48 34.05 -9.93
CA GLU A 113 0.03 33.97 -9.77
C GLU A 113 -0.55 33.28 -11.02
N THR A 114 -0.66 31.96 -10.95
CA THR A 114 -1.46 31.20 -11.89
C THR A 114 -2.74 30.78 -11.20
N ASP A 115 -3.87 31.27 -11.71
CA ASP A 115 -5.22 30.85 -11.30
C ASP A 115 -5.53 29.46 -11.88
N ILE A 116 -4.82 28.45 -11.39
CA ILE A 116 -5.05 27.05 -11.79
C ILE A 116 -6.23 26.53 -10.98
N LYS A 117 -7.41 26.51 -11.61
CA LYS A 117 -8.59 25.85 -11.04
C LYS A 117 -8.33 24.34 -10.95
N ILE A 118 -8.28 23.81 -9.74
CA ILE A 118 -8.24 22.37 -9.50
C ILE A 118 -9.65 21.83 -9.78
N SER A 119 -9.80 21.05 -10.84
CA SER A 119 -11.03 20.33 -11.17
C SER A 119 -10.77 18.83 -11.12
N ILE A 120 -11.74 18.06 -10.62
CA ILE A 120 -11.72 16.61 -10.65
C ILE A 120 -12.58 16.15 -11.81
N GLU A 121 -11.94 15.67 -12.88
CA GLU A 121 -12.62 15.04 -14.01
C GLU A 121 -12.68 13.52 -13.83
N GLY A 122 -13.79 12.89 -14.21
CA GLY A 122 -13.95 11.43 -14.08
C GLY A 122 -14.30 10.97 -12.66
N SER A 123 -14.98 11.81 -11.87
CA SER A 123 -15.46 11.50 -10.51
C SER A 123 -16.32 10.23 -10.41
N PHE A 124 -16.91 9.77 -11.51
CA PHE A 124 -17.58 8.47 -11.59
C PHE A 124 -16.68 7.30 -11.17
N ASN A 125 -15.36 7.36 -11.42
CA ASN A 125 -14.41 6.34 -10.96
C ASN A 125 -14.33 6.25 -9.42
N LEU A 126 -14.71 7.30 -8.68
CA LEU A 126 -14.82 7.21 -7.22
C LEU A 126 -15.93 6.25 -6.80
N LEU A 127 -17.03 6.16 -7.56
CA LEU A 127 -18.09 5.19 -7.29
C LEU A 127 -17.62 3.76 -7.57
N LEU A 128 -16.86 3.56 -8.65
CA LEU A 128 -16.25 2.26 -8.92
C LEU A 128 -15.24 1.86 -7.82
N LEU A 129 -14.49 2.83 -7.29
CA LEU A 129 -13.57 2.61 -6.17
C LEU A 129 -14.31 2.21 -4.90
N LEU A 130 -15.47 2.82 -4.59
CA LEU A 130 -16.34 2.35 -3.52
C LEU A 130 -16.83 0.92 -3.78
N GLY A 131 -17.10 0.58 -5.05
CA GLY A 131 -17.39 -0.80 -5.47
C GLY A 131 -16.24 -1.77 -5.22
N VAL A 132 -14.99 -1.35 -5.42
CA VAL A 132 -13.79 -2.16 -5.11
C VAL A 132 -13.71 -2.44 -3.62
N ILE A 133 -13.85 -1.39 -2.80
CA ILE A 133 -13.89 -1.52 -1.33
C ILE A 133 -15.01 -2.48 -0.91
N GLY A 134 -16.22 -2.27 -1.43
CA GLY A 134 -17.39 -3.10 -1.13
C GLY A 134 -17.21 -4.57 -1.55
N SER A 135 -16.60 -4.84 -2.70
CA SER A 135 -16.33 -6.20 -3.19
C SER A 135 -15.35 -6.94 -2.27
N VAL A 136 -14.32 -6.25 -1.77
CA VAL A 136 -13.37 -6.83 -0.83
C VAL A 136 -14.03 -7.07 0.53
N LEU A 137 -14.80 -6.11 1.05
CA LEU A 137 -15.54 -6.27 2.30
C LEU A 137 -16.54 -7.44 2.21
N LEU A 138 -17.23 -7.58 1.08
CA LEU A 138 -18.14 -8.69 0.84
C LEU A 138 -17.45 -10.04 1.06
N SER A 139 -16.23 -10.23 0.54
CA SER A 139 -15.48 -11.49 0.74
C SER A 139 -15.13 -11.77 2.21
N GLY A 140 -15.03 -10.74 3.04
CA GLY A 140 -14.71 -10.88 4.46
C GLY A 140 -15.92 -11.25 5.31
N PHE A 141 -17.06 -10.61 5.05
CA PHE A 141 -18.29 -10.77 5.82
C PHE A 141 -19.19 -11.89 5.30
N TRP A 142 -19.21 -12.12 3.99
CA TRP A 142 -20.01 -13.17 3.37
C TRP A 142 -19.16 -14.43 3.18
N ARG A 143 -19.34 -15.38 4.09
CA ARG A 143 -18.67 -16.68 4.06
C ARG A 143 -19.71 -17.78 3.88
N PRO A 144 -20.03 -18.19 2.64
CA PRO A 144 -20.98 -19.27 2.39
C PRO A 144 -20.45 -20.67 2.78
N HIS A 145 -19.18 -20.80 3.18
CA HIS A 145 -18.54 -22.09 3.51
C HIS A 145 -18.60 -23.11 2.35
N ILE A 146 -18.62 -22.60 1.12
CA ILE A 146 -18.56 -23.39 -0.10
C ILE A 146 -17.13 -23.30 -0.63
N GLU A 147 -16.48 -24.45 -0.73
CA GLU A 147 -15.11 -24.58 -1.18
C GLU A 147 -15.04 -25.57 -2.35
N PHE A 148 -14.15 -25.29 -3.30
CA PHE A 148 -13.87 -26.15 -4.43
C PHE A 148 -12.38 -26.46 -4.45
N GLU A 149 -12.01 -27.71 -4.75
CA GLU A 149 -10.63 -28.07 -5.03
C GLU A 149 -10.36 -27.95 -6.53
N LEU A 150 -9.37 -27.13 -6.90
CA LEU A 150 -8.91 -26.98 -8.27
C LEU A 150 -7.39 -27.19 -8.31
N PHE A 151 -6.93 -28.26 -8.94
CA PHE A 151 -5.50 -28.62 -9.01
C PHE A 151 -4.79 -28.59 -7.64
N TYR A 152 -5.37 -29.22 -6.62
CA TYR A 152 -4.85 -29.26 -5.23
C TYR A 152 -4.85 -27.90 -4.49
N VAL A 153 -5.52 -26.89 -5.04
CA VAL A 153 -5.72 -25.59 -4.40
C VAL A 153 -7.17 -25.49 -3.94
N HIS A 154 -7.37 -25.25 -2.65
CA HIS A 154 -8.68 -24.94 -2.09
C HIS A 154 -9.06 -23.50 -2.45
N VAL A 155 -10.18 -23.35 -3.15
CA VAL A 155 -10.70 -22.06 -3.59
C VAL A 155 -12.08 -21.84 -2.98
N GLU A 156 -12.19 -20.82 -2.13
CA GLU A 156 -13.45 -20.42 -1.51
C GLU A 156 -14.31 -19.62 -2.50
N LEU A 157 -15.61 -19.90 -2.53
CA LEU A 157 -16.57 -19.21 -3.42
C LEU A 157 -16.55 -17.67 -3.25
N GLN A 158 -16.39 -17.19 -2.02
CA GLN A 158 -16.32 -15.75 -1.72
C GLN A 158 -15.14 -15.05 -2.41
N ASN A 159 -13.99 -15.72 -2.55
CA ASN A 159 -12.81 -15.18 -3.21
C ASN A 159 -13.03 -15.11 -4.72
N VAL A 160 -13.63 -16.15 -5.32
CA VAL A 160 -13.97 -16.16 -6.75
C VAL A 160 -14.92 -15.03 -7.10
N ILE A 161 -15.97 -14.83 -6.31
CA ILE A 161 -16.95 -13.78 -6.57
C ILE A 161 -16.33 -12.39 -6.41
N ARG A 162 -15.49 -12.18 -5.38
CA ARG A 162 -14.73 -10.93 -5.23
C ARG A 162 -13.88 -10.67 -6.47
N ASP A 163 -13.12 -11.65 -6.94
CA ASP A 163 -12.20 -11.46 -8.06
C ASP A 163 -12.97 -11.17 -9.36
N ILE A 164 -14.10 -11.84 -9.59
CA ILE A 164 -15.02 -11.53 -10.71
C ILE A 164 -15.55 -10.09 -10.61
N LEU A 165 -15.97 -9.65 -9.42
CA LEU A 165 -16.46 -8.29 -9.20
C LEU A 165 -15.36 -7.25 -9.46
N LEU A 166 -14.15 -7.48 -8.94
CA LEU A 166 -13.00 -6.60 -9.16
C LEU A 166 -12.65 -6.49 -10.65
N LEU A 167 -12.58 -7.61 -11.38
CA LEU A 167 -12.34 -7.62 -12.82
C LEU A 167 -13.46 -6.90 -13.59
N SER A 168 -14.72 -7.10 -13.18
CA SER A 168 -15.87 -6.42 -13.77
C SER A 168 -15.81 -4.90 -13.57
N LEU A 169 -15.42 -4.45 -12.38
CA LEU A 169 -15.22 -3.02 -12.07
C LEU A 169 -14.04 -2.43 -12.85
N THR A 170 -12.93 -3.16 -13.01
CA THR A 170 -11.81 -2.75 -13.86
C THR A 170 -12.26 -2.59 -15.31
N PHE A 171 -13.01 -3.57 -15.83
CA PHE A 171 -13.54 -3.50 -17.20
C PHE A 171 -14.55 -2.35 -17.38
N ALA A 172 -15.43 -2.14 -16.41
CA ALA A 172 -16.36 -1.02 -16.39
C ALA A 172 -15.61 0.32 -16.39
N SER A 173 -14.58 0.48 -15.55
CA SER A 173 -13.74 1.69 -15.53
C SER A 173 -13.06 1.92 -16.87
N TRP A 174 -12.50 0.86 -17.49
CA TRP A 174 -11.84 0.93 -18.78
C TRP A 174 -12.78 1.33 -19.93
N LYS A 175 -14.02 0.86 -19.91
CA LYS A 175 -15.01 1.13 -20.95
C LYS A 175 -15.72 2.48 -20.77
N LEU A 176 -16.04 2.84 -19.53
CA LEU A 176 -16.84 4.04 -19.20
C LEU A 176 -15.98 5.31 -19.09
N THR A 177 -14.70 5.20 -18.73
CA THR A 177 -13.80 6.36 -18.68
C THR A 177 -13.38 6.77 -20.08
N SER A 178 -13.46 8.06 -20.42
CA SER A 178 -13.08 8.54 -21.76
C SER A 178 -11.57 8.37 -22.02
N SER A 179 -11.18 8.21 -23.30
CA SER A 179 -9.74 8.17 -23.68
C SER A 179 -9.04 9.49 -23.35
N LYS A 180 -9.72 10.62 -23.55
CA LYS A 180 -9.19 11.95 -23.28
C LYS A 180 -8.70 12.13 -21.83
N ILE A 181 -9.47 11.63 -20.86
CA ILE A 181 -9.08 11.69 -19.43
C ILE A 181 -7.85 10.81 -19.18
N ARG A 182 -7.76 9.64 -19.83
CA ARG A 182 -6.62 8.73 -19.69
C ARG A 182 -5.34 9.31 -20.29
N GLU A 183 -5.43 9.92 -21.47
CA GLU A 183 -4.32 10.61 -22.13
C GLU A 183 -3.86 11.83 -21.33
N ALA A 184 -4.77 12.64 -20.80
CA ALA A 184 -4.43 13.80 -19.96
C ALA A 184 -3.72 13.39 -18.65
N ASN A 185 -4.01 12.19 -18.14
CA ASN A 185 -3.32 11.58 -17.00
C ASN A 185 -2.12 10.71 -17.42
N GLU A 186 -1.72 10.71 -18.69
CA GLU A 186 -0.69 9.86 -19.32
C GLU A 186 -0.73 8.43 -18.76
N TYR A 187 -1.93 7.86 -18.71
CA TYR A 187 -2.17 6.52 -18.19
C TYR A 187 -1.50 5.50 -19.10
N THR A 188 -0.77 4.55 -18.50
CA THR A 188 -0.15 3.43 -19.21
C THR A 188 -0.34 2.15 -18.43
N TRP A 189 -0.33 1.01 -19.12
CA TRP A 189 -0.36 -0.32 -18.49
C TRP A 189 0.98 -0.73 -17.90
N PHE A 190 2.05 0.03 -18.17
CA PHE A 190 3.41 -0.30 -17.77
C PHE A 190 3.56 -0.56 -16.27
N PRO A 191 3.02 0.28 -15.35
CA PRO A 191 3.13 0.00 -13.92
C PRO A 191 2.43 -1.29 -13.48
N ILE A 192 1.28 -1.63 -14.08
CA ILE A 192 0.55 -2.86 -13.76
C ILE A 192 1.35 -4.09 -14.20
N VAL A 193 1.95 -4.02 -15.40
CA VAL A 193 2.82 -5.07 -15.92
C VAL A 193 4.08 -5.24 -15.06
N GLU A 194 4.69 -4.14 -14.60
CA GLU A 194 5.85 -4.19 -13.70
C GLU A 194 5.50 -4.81 -12.36
N VAL A 195 4.39 -4.40 -11.75
CA VAL A 195 3.89 -5.00 -10.50
C VAL A 195 3.65 -6.50 -10.70
N ALA A 196 3.02 -6.92 -11.79
CA ALA A 196 2.80 -8.35 -12.06
C ALA A 196 4.11 -9.15 -12.16
N LYS A 197 5.12 -8.63 -12.87
CA LYS A 197 6.45 -9.28 -12.96
C LYS A 197 7.15 -9.35 -11.61
N LEU A 198 7.14 -8.26 -10.84
CA LEU A 198 7.76 -8.19 -9.52
C LEU A 198 7.12 -9.19 -8.55
N PHE A 199 5.79 -9.21 -8.48
CA PHE A 199 5.07 -10.15 -7.61
C PHE A 199 5.27 -11.60 -8.04
N ALA A 200 5.28 -11.90 -9.35
CA ALA A 200 5.63 -13.24 -9.83
C ALA A 200 7.04 -13.65 -9.38
N GLY A 201 8.03 -12.77 -9.50
CA GLY A 201 9.39 -13.02 -9.04
C GLY A 201 9.48 -13.23 -7.52
N ILE A 202 8.80 -12.39 -6.73
CA ILE A 202 8.77 -12.48 -5.27
C ILE A 202 8.09 -13.79 -4.82
N PHE A 203 6.92 -14.13 -5.38
CA PHE A 203 6.21 -15.36 -4.98
C PHE A 203 6.94 -16.64 -5.37
N VAL A 204 7.67 -16.66 -6.48
CA VAL A 204 8.49 -17.82 -6.84
C VAL A 204 9.67 -17.97 -5.87
N THR A 205 10.31 -16.86 -5.49
CA THR A 205 11.50 -16.89 -4.61
C THR A 205 11.16 -17.03 -3.12
N ILE A 206 9.95 -16.67 -2.69
CA ILE A 206 9.54 -16.80 -1.28
C ILE A 206 9.29 -18.25 -0.87
N ILE A 207 8.88 -19.13 -1.81
CA ILE A 207 8.62 -20.56 -1.52
C ILE A 207 9.84 -21.26 -0.90
N PRO A 208 11.04 -21.24 -1.51
CA PRO A 208 12.22 -21.85 -0.90
C PRO A 208 12.64 -21.14 0.40
N ALA A 209 12.48 -19.81 0.49
CA ALA A 209 12.78 -19.07 1.72
C ALA A 209 11.89 -19.51 2.89
N ILE A 210 10.59 -19.68 2.66
CA ILE A 210 9.64 -20.21 3.64
C ILE A 210 9.98 -21.66 3.98
N ALA A 211 10.37 -22.49 3.01
CA ALA A 211 10.78 -23.87 3.28
C ALA A 211 12.01 -23.95 4.21
N ILE A 212 13.00 -23.08 4.00
CA ILE A 212 14.18 -22.96 4.88
C ILE A 212 13.77 -22.50 6.29
N LEU A 213 12.87 -21.52 6.40
CA LEU A 213 12.36 -21.06 7.71
C LEU A 213 11.55 -22.16 8.42
N LYS A 214 10.73 -22.92 7.69
CA LYS A 214 9.96 -24.05 8.23
C LYS A 214 10.83 -25.22 8.71
N ALA A 215 12.05 -25.36 8.19
CA ALA A 215 13.02 -26.32 8.72
C ALA A 215 13.45 -26.00 10.17
N GLY A 216 13.11 -24.82 10.68
CA GLY A 216 13.23 -24.46 12.09
C GLY A 216 14.67 -24.37 12.56
N THR A 217 14.89 -24.70 13.84
CA THR A 217 16.20 -24.65 14.48
C THR A 217 17.20 -25.67 13.93
N SER A 218 16.71 -26.68 13.20
CA SER A 218 17.51 -27.69 12.50
C SER A 218 17.88 -27.29 11.06
N GLY A 219 17.34 -26.16 10.56
CA GLY A 219 17.60 -25.65 9.22
C GLY A 219 18.76 -24.65 9.13
N ALA A 220 19.07 -24.21 7.91
CA ALA A 220 20.15 -23.27 7.64
C ALA A 220 20.01 -21.91 8.36
N LEU A 221 18.78 -21.53 8.75
CA LEU A 221 18.48 -20.30 9.50
C LEU A 221 18.27 -20.54 11.00
N GLY A 222 18.68 -21.70 11.54
CA GLY A 222 18.48 -22.03 12.95
C GLY A 222 19.11 -21.03 13.92
N VAL A 223 20.24 -20.43 13.57
CA VAL A 223 20.89 -19.36 14.37
C VAL A 223 20.01 -18.12 14.47
N VAL A 224 19.34 -17.74 13.37
CA VAL A 224 18.43 -16.59 13.34
C VAL A 224 17.17 -16.88 14.15
N ILE A 225 16.60 -18.09 14.04
CA ILE A 225 15.41 -18.48 14.79
C ILE A 225 15.72 -18.54 16.30
N ASN A 226 16.85 -19.10 16.68
CA ASN A 226 17.30 -19.13 18.08
C ASN A 226 17.64 -17.75 18.65
N SER A 227 17.95 -16.76 17.80
CA SER A 227 18.21 -15.40 18.28
C SER A 227 16.92 -14.64 18.57
N VAL A 228 15.78 -14.99 17.95
CA VAL A 228 14.49 -14.32 18.17
C VAL A 228 13.48 -15.14 18.98
N SER A 229 13.76 -16.41 19.25
CA SER A 229 12.89 -17.33 20.01
C SER A 229 13.66 -18.01 21.15
N ASN A 230 12.98 -18.30 22.26
CA ASN A 230 13.53 -19.06 23.39
C ASN A 230 12.74 -20.36 23.63
N GLN A 231 13.08 -21.10 24.70
CA GLN A 231 12.41 -22.36 25.06
C GLN A 231 10.92 -22.18 25.44
N THR A 232 10.47 -20.96 25.76
CA THR A 232 9.09 -20.64 26.15
C THR A 232 8.27 -20.02 25.02
N GLY A 233 8.88 -19.70 23.86
CA GLY A 233 8.18 -19.18 22.69
C GLY A 233 8.92 -18.04 21.96
N PRO A 234 8.25 -17.33 21.03
CA PRO A 234 8.82 -16.19 20.33
C PRO A 234 9.02 -14.99 21.26
N ILE A 235 10.14 -14.27 21.08
CA ILE A 235 10.46 -13.05 21.85
C ILE A 235 9.99 -11.82 21.05
N ASN A 236 8.79 -11.32 21.35
CA ASN A 236 8.10 -10.29 20.56
C ASN A 236 8.95 -9.05 20.24
N TYR A 237 9.74 -8.53 21.19
CA TYR A 237 10.57 -7.35 20.92
C TYR A 237 11.74 -7.64 19.97
N MET A 238 12.28 -8.86 19.99
CA MET A 238 13.35 -9.26 19.07
C MET A 238 12.80 -9.48 17.67
N TYR A 239 11.61 -10.10 17.56
CA TYR A 239 10.88 -10.15 16.31
C TYR A 239 10.59 -8.76 15.76
N PHE A 240 10.11 -7.83 16.60
CA PHE A 240 9.85 -6.45 16.18
C PHE A 240 11.09 -5.78 15.59
N TRP A 241 12.24 -5.83 16.28
CA TRP A 241 13.46 -5.19 15.77
C TRP A 241 14.07 -5.91 14.58
N ALA A 242 14.15 -7.25 14.60
CA ALA A 242 14.75 -8.01 13.51
C ALA A 242 13.93 -7.85 12.21
N THR A 243 12.61 -8.02 12.30
CA THR A 243 11.71 -7.85 11.15
C THR A 243 11.61 -6.40 10.74
N GLY A 244 11.61 -5.44 11.68
CA GLY A 244 11.57 -4.02 11.39
C GLY A 244 12.82 -3.51 10.67
N ILE A 245 14.02 -3.96 11.06
CA ILE A 245 15.27 -3.63 10.37
C ILE A 245 15.26 -4.19 8.95
N LEU A 246 14.89 -5.46 8.78
CA LEU A 246 14.76 -6.05 7.44
C LEU A 246 13.71 -5.32 6.60
N SER A 247 12.57 -4.97 7.20
CA SER A 247 11.47 -4.26 6.56
C SER A 247 11.80 -2.81 6.21
N SER A 248 12.79 -2.21 6.87
CA SER A 248 13.27 -0.86 6.53
C SER A 248 14.02 -0.82 5.19
N PHE A 249 14.48 -1.98 4.72
CA PHE A 249 15.24 -2.15 3.48
C PHE A 249 14.46 -2.90 2.40
N LEU A 250 13.59 -3.83 2.80
CA LEU A 250 12.78 -4.68 1.92
C LEU A 250 11.30 -4.58 2.27
N ASP A 251 10.42 -4.77 1.28
CA ASP A 251 8.99 -4.96 1.56
C ASP A 251 8.77 -6.32 2.23
N ASN A 252 7.86 -6.40 3.20
CA ASN A 252 7.67 -7.61 4.02
C ASN A 252 6.20 -7.99 4.17
N ALA A 253 5.95 -9.30 4.22
CA ALA A 253 4.66 -9.83 4.65
C ALA A 253 4.39 -9.42 6.11
N PRO A 254 3.11 -9.35 6.54
CA PRO A 254 2.82 -8.93 7.89
C PRO A 254 3.39 -9.92 8.91
N THR A 255 4.12 -9.38 9.88
CA THR A 255 4.86 -10.16 10.87
C THR A 255 3.95 -10.95 11.83
N TYR A 256 2.66 -10.60 11.88
CA TYR A 256 1.64 -11.29 12.69
C TYR A 256 1.10 -12.58 12.07
N LEU A 257 1.51 -12.93 10.83
CA LEU A 257 1.11 -14.19 10.18
C LEU A 257 2.02 -15.38 10.52
N VAL A 258 3.08 -15.15 11.31
CA VAL A 258 4.09 -16.15 11.70
C VAL A 258 3.88 -16.57 13.15
#